data_AF-A0A556AJ35-F1
#
_entry.id   AF-A0A556AJ35-F1
#
_cell.length_a   1.000
_cell.length_b   1.000
_cell.length_c   1.000
_cell.angle_alpha   90.00
_cell.angle_beta   90.00
_cell.angle_gamma   90.00
#
_symmetry.space_group_name_H-M   'P 1'
#
loop_
_entity.id
_entity.type
_entity.pdbx_description
1 polymer ?
#
loop_
_entity_poly.entity_id
_entity_poly.type
_entity_poly.pdbx_seq_one_letter_code
_entity_poly.pdbx_strand_id
1 'polypeptide(L)'
;MTDSFATADLYDEHGENCASCETQFRQYGGRRVFGGRIRTVQCYGDNALVREILNGPGNGDVLVIDGGGLMVSALMGDLIAAAGQRNGWAGAVINGPVRDTAALAQMDFGVKALGSNPRKSAKAGAGRADVPVSFGGVVFTPGAWLYSDDDGILVAAEALV
;
A
#
# COMPACT_ATOMS: atom_id res chain seq x y z
N MET A 1 -0.52 -19.99 1.06
CA MET A 1 0.34 -20.26 2.23
C MET A 1 0.82 -18.89 2.64
N THR A 2 0.07 -18.24 3.53
CA THR A 2 0.45 -16.93 4.08
C THR A 2 1.28 -17.24 5.29
N ASP A 3 2.61 -17.22 5.14
CA ASP A 3 3.49 -17.23 6.29
C ASP A 3 3.06 -16.06 7.18
N SER A 4 2.57 -16.38 8.38
CA SER A 4 2.15 -15.36 9.33
C SER A 4 3.42 -14.81 9.98
N PHE A 5 3.86 -13.65 9.51
CA PHE A 5 4.87 -12.85 10.18
C PHE A 5 4.20 -11.83 11.10
N ALA A 6 4.94 -11.35 12.10
CA ALA A 6 4.64 -10.14 12.84
C ALA A 6 5.76 -9.13 12.60
N THR A 7 5.42 -7.86 12.36
CA THR A 7 6.42 -6.84 12.08
C THR A 7 7.33 -6.59 13.28
N ALA A 8 6.82 -6.67 14.51
CA ALA A 8 7.64 -6.59 15.71
C ALA A 8 8.70 -7.70 15.76
N ASP A 9 8.31 -8.96 15.53
CA ASP A 9 9.23 -10.11 15.54
C ASP A 9 10.29 -9.99 14.44
N LEU A 10 9.90 -9.58 13.22
CA LEU A 10 10.83 -9.32 12.13
C LEU A 10 11.84 -8.22 12.48
N TYR A 11 11.40 -7.15 13.17
CA TYR A 11 12.30 -6.09 13.60
C TYR A 11 13.25 -6.55 14.72
N ASP A 12 12.77 -7.34 15.68
CA ASP A 12 13.61 -7.92 16.74
C ASP A 12 14.70 -8.85 16.17
N GLU A 13 14.38 -9.59 15.11
CA GLU A 13 15.32 -10.49 14.43
C GLU A 13 16.32 -9.76 13.52
N HIS A 14 15.86 -8.81 12.73
CA HIS A 14 16.68 -8.19 11.67
C HIS A 14 17.23 -6.81 12.02
N GLY A 15 16.64 -6.12 13.00
CA GLY A 15 17.02 -4.78 13.46
C GLY A 15 17.14 -3.79 12.32
N GLU A 16 18.24 -3.03 12.32
CA GLU A 16 18.56 -1.98 11.33
C GLU A 16 18.74 -2.49 9.88
N ASN A 17 18.67 -3.81 9.62
CA ASN A 17 18.61 -4.34 8.26
C ASN A 17 17.23 -4.16 7.61
N CYS A 18 16.22 -3.75 8.38
CA CYS A 18 14.91 -3.35 7.88
C CYS A 18 14.53 -1.96 8.43
N ALA A 19 13.84 -1.18 7.62
CA ALA A 19 13.43 0.16 7.97
C ALA A 19 12.00 0.15 8.51
N SER A 20 11.79 0.70 9.70
CA SER A 20 10.47 0.86 10.30
C SER A 20 9.85 2.20 9.90
N CYS A 21 8.66 2.16 9.30
CA CYS A 21 7.99 3.37 8.82
C CYS A 21 7.31 4.12 9.96
N GLU A 22 7.68 5.39 10.16
CA GLU A 22 7.15 6.25 11.22
C GLU A 22 5.70 6.70 10.95
N THR A 23 5.28 6.71 9.68
CA THR A 23 3.95 7.18 9.29
C THR A 23 2.86 6.29 9.88
N GLN A 24 1.95 6.91 10.61
CA GLN A 24 0.79 6.22 11.19
C GLN A 24 -0.31 6.06 10.14
N PHE A 25 -0.73 4.82 9.92
CA PHE A 25 -1.80 4.48 8.98
C PHE A 25 -3.01 3.90 9.69
N ARG A 26 -4.18 4.08 9.08
CA ARG A 26 -5.40 3.36 9.45
C ARG A 26 -5.54 2.12 8.57
N GLN A 27 -5.97 1.02 9.17
CA GLN A 27 -6.35 -0.21 8.47
C GLN A 27 -7.76 -0.06 7.89
N TYR A 28 -7.89 -0.26 6.58
CA TYR A 28 -9.15 -0.23 5.86
C TYR A 28 -9.49 -1.54 5.16
N GLY A 29 -8.49 -2.38 4.86
CA GLY A 29 -8.69 -3.69 4.23
C GLY A 29 -9.13 -4.73 5.24
N GLY A 30 -9.88 -5.74 4.79
CA GLY A 30 -10.23 -6.89 5.61
C GLY A 30 -9.03 -7.81 5.90
N ARG A 31 -8.00 -7.80 5.06
CA ARG A 31 -6.73 -8.48 5.31
C ARG A 31 -5.80 -7.56 6.12
N ARG A 32 -5.66 -7.83 7.41
CA ARG A 32 -4.88 -6.98 8.34
C ARG A 32 -3.37 -7.19 8.26
N VAL A 33 -2.94 -8.41 7.91
CA VAL A 33 -1.52 -8.79 7.73
C VAL A 33 -1.28 -9.10 6.25
N PHE A 34 -0.33 -8.40 5.63
CA PHE A 34 0.02 -8.60 4.22
C PHE A 34 1.44 -8.10 3.94
N GLY A 35 2.10 -8.73 2.98
CA GLY A 35 3.43 -8.34 2.54
C GLY A 35 3.72 -8.86 1.14
N GLY A 36 4.80 -8.35 0.55
CA GLY A 36 5.19 -8.69 -0.81
C GLY A 36 6.21 -7.72 -1.39
N ARG A 37 6.59 -7.94 -2.65
CA ARG A 37 7.49 -7.01 -3.36
C ARG A 37 6.77 -5.69 -3.64
N ILE A 38 7.52 -4.60 -3.55
CA ILE A 38 7.01 -3.26 -3.71
C ILE A 38 6.92 -2.93 -5.20
N ARG A 39 5.75 -2.41 -5.58
CA ARG A 39 5.55 -1.55 -6.75
C ARG A 39 5.16 -0.17 -6.23
N THR A 40 5.47 0.89 -6.97
CA THR A 40 5.21 2.26 -6.50
C THR A 40 4.42 3.08 -7.51
N VAL A 41 3.64 4.02 -6.98
CA VAL A 41 3.03 5.12 -7.76
C VAL A 41 3.18 6.41 -6.97
N GLN A 42 3.69 7.45 -7.62
CA GLN A 42 3.59 8.81 -7.12
C GLN A 42 2.56 9.58 -7.94
N CYS A 43 1.51 10.10 -7.29
CA CYS A 43 0.46 10.86 -7.96
C CYS A 43 -0.21 11.84 -6.97
N TYR A 44 -0.81 12.92 -7.49
CA TYR A 44 -1.39 13.98 -6.64
C TYR A 44 -2.80 14.30 -7.08
N GLY A 45 -3.80 13.81 -6.34
CA GLY A 45 -5.21 14.02 -6.65
C GLY A 45 -5.70 13.35 -7.94
N ASP A 46 -4.91 12.42 -8.50
CA ASP A 46 -5.20 11.62 -9.69
C ASP A 46 -4.92 10.15 -9.41
N ASN A 47 -5.80 9.24 -9.84
CA ASN A 47 -5.63 7.81 -9.59
C ASN A 47 -5.74 6.93 -10.84
N ALA A 48 -5.56 7.51 -12.04
CA ALA A 48 -5.58 6.74 -13.27
C ALA A 48 -4.48 5.67 -13.30
N LEU A 49 -3.24 6.02 -12.93
CA LEU A 49 -2.11 5.06 -12.87
C LEU A 49 -2.33 3.98 -11.80
N VAL A 50 -2.84 4.35 -10.62
CA VAL A 50 -3.19 3.39 -9.55
C VAL A 50 -4.17 2.35 -10.08
N ARG A 51 -5.23 2.79 -10.76
CA ARG A 51 -6.22 1.91 -11.36
C ARG A 51 -5.59 1.03 -12.43
N GLU A 52 -4.80 1.60 -13.34
CA GLU A 52 -4.15 0.85 -14.43
C GLU A 52 -3.29 -0.29 -13.88
N ILE A 53 -2.41 0.00 -12.92
CA ILE A 53 -1.49 -0.98 -12.34
C ILE A 53 -2.24 -2.10 -11.61
N LEU A 54 -3.23 -1.77 -10.78
CA LEU A 54 -4.04 -2.78 -10.07
C LEU A 54 -4.97 -3.58 -11.00
N ASN A 55 -5.18 -3.14 -12.24
CA ASN A 55 -5.84 -3.95 -13.26
C ASN A 55 -4.90 -4.94 -13.95
N GLY A 56 -3.58 -4.82 -13.75
CA GLY A 56 -2.58 -5.79 -14.18
C GLY A 56 -2.26 -6.85 -13.12
N PRO A 57 -1.46 -7.87 -13.48
CA PRO A 57 -1.10 -8.97 -12.57
C PRO A 57 -0.31 -8.46 -11.36
N GLY A 58 -0.75 -8.85 -10.17
CA GLY A 58 -0.13 -8.45 -8.90
C GLY A 58 0.96 -9.39 -8.42
N ASN A 59 0.90 -10.69 -8.72
CA ASN A 59 1.91 -11.68 -8.31
C ASN A 59 2.25 -11.68 -6.80
N GLY A 60 1.32 -11.27 -5.94
CA GLY A 60 1.55 -11.09 -4.50
C GLY A 60 2.26 -9.79 -4.13
N ASP A 61 2.52 -8.88 -5.08
CA ASP A 61 3.13 -7.58 -4.83
C ASP A 61 2.21 -6.68 -4.00
N VAL A 62 2.82 -5.68 -3.36
CA VAL A 62 2.15 -4.59 -2.64
C VAL A 62 2.35 -3.30 -3.42
N LEU A 63 1.25 -2.58 -3.66
CA LEU A 63 1.31 -1.27 -4.30
C LEU A 63 1.46 -0.16 -3.25
N VAL A 64 2.58 0.55 -3.27
CA VAL A 64 2.82 1.73 -2.43
C VAL A 64 2.49 2.99 -3.23
N ILE A 65 1.53 3.77 -2.74
CA ILE A 65 0.99 4.94 -3.42
C ILE A 65 1.38 6.18 -2.61
N ASP A 66 2.27 7.00 -3.16
CA ASP A 66 2.59 8.31 -2.62
C ASP A 66 1.65 9.38 -3.19
N GLY A 67 0.63 9.72 -2.38
CA GLY A 67 -0.31 10.80 -2.62
C GLY A 67 0.16 12.19 -2.14
N GLY A 68 1.39 12.28 -1.64
CA GLY A 68 1.91 13.47 -0.95
C GLY A 68 1.22 13.76 0.39
N GLY A 69 0.49 12.79 0.95
CA GLY A 69 -0.35 13.01 2.14
C GLY A 69 -1.54 13.95 1.90
N LEU A 70 -1.84 14.29 0.64
CA LEU A 70 -2.90 15.23 0.30
C LEU A 70 -4.28 14.60 0.51
N MET A 71 -5.03 15.13 1.47
CA MET A 71 -6.36 14.63 1.84
C MET A 71 -7.49 15.15 0.94
N VAL A 72 -7.19 15.60 -0.29
CA VAL A 72 -8.11 16.35 -1.16
C VAL A 72 -9.08 15.47 -1.97
N SER A 73 -8.70 14.23 -2.29
CA SER A 73 -9.51 13.25 -3.01
C SER A 73 -8.97 11.83 -2.82
N ALA A 74 -9.86 10.84 -2.78
CA ALA A 74 -9.52 9.44 -2.54
C ALA A 74 -8.83 8.76 -3.73
N LEU A 75 -7.66 8.20 -3.45
CA LEU A 75 -6.83 7.50 -4.43
C LEU A 75 -7.29 6.06 -4.68
N MET A 76 -7.97 5.45 -3.71
CA MET A 76 -8.57 4.12 -3.83
C MET A 76 -9.98 4.09 -3.23
N GLY A 77 -10.86 3.37 -3.89
CA GLY A 77 -12.16 2.94 -3.38
C GLY A 77 -12.37 1.46 -3.69
N ASP A 78 -13.56 0.95 -3.41
CA ASP A 78 -13.94 -0.46 -3.53
C ASP A 78 -13.63 -1.06 -4.91
N LEU A 79 -13.98 -0.38 -6.01
CA LEU A 79 -13.77 -0.90 -7.36
C LEU A 79 -12.29 -1.08 -7.72
N ILE A 80 -11.42 -0.20 -7.21
CA ILE A 80 -9.97 -0.29 -7.46
C ILE A 80 -9.37 -1.39 -6.59
N ALA A 81 -9.77 -1.49 -5.32
CA ALA A 81 -9.34 -2.56 -4.43
C ALA A 81 -9.80 -3.94 -4.93
N ALA A 82 -11.04 -4.06 -5.41
CA ALA A 82 -11.57 -5.28 -6.02
C ALA A 82 -10.78 -5.71 -7.26
N ALA A 83 -10.27 -4.76 -8.05
CA ALA A 83 -9.38 -5.09 -9.17
C ALA A 83 -8.05 -5.65 -8.67
N GLY A 84 -7.42 -4.99 -7.69
CA GLY A 84 -6.19 -5.46 -7.07
C GLY A 84 -6.32 -6.88 -6.51
N GLN A 85 -7.36 -7.12 -5.71
CA GLN A 85 -7.65 -8.44 -5.14
C GLN A 85 -7.83 -9.51 -6.23
N ARG A 86 -8.65 -9.25 -7.25
CA ARG A 86 -8.90 -10.21 -8.35
C ARG A 86 -7.64 -10.52 -9.16
N ASN A 87 -6.72 -9.57 -9.27
CA ASN A 87 -5.49 -9.73 -10.03
C ASN A 87 -4.30 -10.23 -9.19
N GLY A 88 -4.56 -10.65 -7.93
CA GLY A 88 -3.55 -11.30 -7.10
C GLY A 88 -2.55 -10.35 -6.45
N TRP A 89 -2.91 -9.08 -6.24
CA TRP A 89 -2.13 -8.16 -5.40
C TRP A 89 -2.33 -8.53 -3.92
N ALA A 90 -1.29 -8.40 -3.10
CA ALA A 90 -1.38 -8.65 -1.66
C ALA A 90 -2.10 -7.51 -0.92
N GLY A 91 -1.89 -6.27 -1.36
CA GLY A 91 -2.47 -5.09 -0.74
C GLY A 91 -1.98 -3.77 -1.34
N ALA A 92 -2.38 -2.67 -0.72
CA ALA A 92 -1.91 -1.34 -1.01
C ALA A 92 -1.65 -0.52 0.26
N VAL A 93 -0.59 0.28 0.23
CA VAL A 93 -0.25 1.28 1.27
C VAL A 93 -0.33 2.65 0.62
N ILE A 94 -1.18 3.54 1.15
CA ILE A 94 -1.51 4.82 0.53
C ILE A 94 -1.15 5.98 1.46
N ASN A 95 -0.14 6.76 1.10
CA ASN A 95 0.16 8.07 1.68
C ASN A 95 -0.85 9.11 1.19
N GLY A 96 -2.12 8.95 1.59
CA GLY A 96 -3.28 9.72 1.15
C GLY A 96 -4.59 9.08 1.60
N PRO A 97 -5.75 9.62 1.19
CA PRO A 97 -7.06 9.12 1.60
C PRO A 97 -7.59 8.01 0.68
N VAL A 98 -8.48 7.18 1.24
CA VAL A 98 -9.35 6.24 0.52
C VAL A 98 -10.82 6.62 0.63
N ARG A 99 -11.72 5.83 0.04
CA ARG A 99 -13.16 5.91 0.24
C ARG A 99 -13.79 4.52 0.22
N ASP A 100 -15.11 4.45 0.40
CA ASP A 100 -15.86 3.19 0.39
C ASP A 100 -15.38 2.23 1.51
N THR A 101 -15.00 2.81 2.66
CA THR A 101 -14.29 2.13 3.75
C THR A 101 -15.03 0.92 4.33
N ALA A 102 -16.35 0.97 4.37
CA ALA A 102 -17.18 -0.16 4.80
C ALA A 102 -17.03 -1.37 3.86
N ALA A 103 -16.93 -1.13 2.55
CA ALA A 103 -16.71 -2.19 1.56
C ALA A 103 -15.27 -2.70 1.63
N LEU A 104 -14.28 -1.80 1.75
CA LEU A 104 -12.86 -2.17 1.89
C LEU A 104 -12.63 -3.13 3.07
N ALA A 105 -13.32 -2.88 4.20
CA ALA A 105 -13.17 -3.69 5.42
C ALA A 105 -13.66 -5.15 5.27
N GLN A 106 -14.44 -5.45 4.23
CA GLN A 106 -14.94 -6.79 3.94
C GLN A 106 -14.11 -7.53 2.88
N MET A 107 -13.08 -6.88 2.32
CA MET A 107 -12.25 -7.45 1.26
C MET A 107 -11.07 -8.23 1.83
N ASP A 108 -10.79 -9.41 1.29
CA ASP A 108 -9.53 -10.13 1.54
C ASP A 108 -8.39 -9.49 0.73
N PHE A 109 -8.09 -8.24 1.06
CA PHE A 109 -7.09 -7.39 0.43
C PHE A 109 -6.54 -6.41 1.46
N GLY A 110 -5.21 -6.25 1.51
CA GLY A 110 -4.57 -5.32 2.44
C GLY A 110 -4.78 -3.88 2.00
N VAL A 111 -5.25 -3.00 2.90
CA VAL A 111 -5.33 -1.56 2.61
C VAL A 111 -4.97 -0.76 3.86
N LYS A 112 -3.83 -0.07 3.81
CA LYS A 112 -3.44 0.95 4.79
C LYS A 112 -3.48 2.33 4.14
N ALA A 113 -4.08 3.31 4.80
CA ALA A 113 -4.13 4.68 4.30
C ALA A 113 -4.19 5.71 5.45
N LEU A 114 -3.87 6.97 5.17
CA LEU A 114 -3.88 8.03 6.21
C LEU A 114 -5.29 8.34 6.73
N GLY A 115 -6.31 8.18 5.90
CA GLY A 115 -7.66 8.60 6.22
C GLY A 115 -8.65 8.28 5.10
N SER A 116 -9.80 8.94 5.13
CA SER A 116 -10.84 8.78 4.12
C SER A 116 -11.35 10.12 3.59
N ASN A 117 -11.72 10.19 2.31
CA ASN A 117 -12.38 11.34 1.70
C ASN A 117 -13.40 10.86 0.65
N PRO A 118 -14.68 11.26 0.70
CA PRO A 118 -15.69 10.79 -0.26
C PRO A 118 -15.43 11.24 -1.72
N ARG A 119 -14.68 12.31 -1.94
CA ARG A 119 -14.41 12.87 -3.27
C ARG A 119 -13.49 11.93 -4.07
N LYS A 120 -13.90 11.55 -5.28
CA LYS A 120 -13.05 10.82 -6.23
C LYS A 120 -11.90 11.67 -6.75
N SER A 121 -10.73 11.07 -6.98
CA SER A 121 -9.63 11.69 -7.71
C SER A 121 -9.94 11.91 -9.20
N ALA A 122 -9.13 12.76 -9.83
CA ALA A 122 -9.07 12.90 -11.27
C ALA A 122 -8.54 11.62 -11.93
N LYS A 123 -8.65 11.55 -13.26
CA LYS A 123 -8.25 10.40 -14.08
C LYS A 123 -7.51 10.83 -15.35
N ALA A 124 -6.69 11.86 -15.24
CA ALA A 124 -5.89 12.41 -16.31
C ALA A 124 -4.60 11.62 -16.57
N GLY A 125 -4.20 10.71 -15.67
CA GLY A 125 -2.96 9.92 -15.86
C GLY A 125 -1.71 10.62 -15.33
N ALA A 126 -1.88 11.69 -14.54
CA ALA A 126 -0.74 12.42 -13.98
C ALA A 126 -0.07 11.62 -12.86
N GLY A 127 1.24 11.43 -12.97
CA GLY A 127 2.06 10.76 -11.95
C GLY A 127 3.24 10.00 -12.55
N ARG A 128 3.87 9.18 -11.73
CA ARG A 128 4.99 8.29 -12.11
C ARG A 128 4.78 6.93 -11.46
N ALA A 129 4.96 5.88 -12.22
CA ALA A 129 4.97 4.50 -11.72
C ALA A 129 6.41 4.01 -11.60
N ASP A 130 6.65 3.09 -10.66
CA ASP A 130 7.93 2.39 -10.47
C ASP A 130 9.14 3.30 -10.30
N VAL A 131 8.92 4.39 -9.57
CA VAL A 131 9.97 5.29 -9.08
C VAL A 131 10.05 5.19 -7.55
N PRO A 132 11.23 5.32 -6.93
CA PRO A 132 11.31 5.38 -5.48
C PRO A 132 10.43 6.50 -4.92
N VAL A 133 9.68 6.19 -3.86
CA VAL A 133 8.86 7.16 -3.11
C VAL A 133 9.28 7.19 -1.66
N SER A 134 9.10 8.32 -0.97
CA SER A 134 9.58 8.46 0.40
C SER A 134 8.59 9.15 1.32
N PHE A 135 8.32 8.51 2.45
CA PHE A 135 7.53 9.05 3.55
C PHE A 135 7.80 8.25 4.83
N GLY A 136 7.56 8.88 5.99
CA GLY A 136 7.72 8.23 7.30
C GLY A 136 9.13 7.71 7.56
N GLY A 137 10.16 8.48 7.19
CA GLY A 137 11.57 8.10 7.36
C GLY A 137 12.07 7.00 6.41
N VAL A 138 11.20 6.44 5.55
CA VAL A 138 11.49 5.28 4.70
C VAL A 138 11.50 5.67 3.22
N VAL A 139 12.34 4.97 2.44
CA VAL A 139 12.30 4.99 0.97
C VAL A 139 11.75 3.65 0.48
N PHE A 140 10.59 3.70 -0.18
CA PHE A 140 9.96 2.55 -0.81
C PHE A 140 10.50 2.44 -2.23
N THR A 141 11.35 1.44 -2.46
CA THR A 141 12.00 1.20 -3.75
C THR A 141 11.30 0.05 -4.46
N PRO A 142 10.93 0.17 -5.75
CA PRO A 142 10.40 -0.94 -6.52
C PRO A 142 11.30 -2.18 -6.45
N GLY A 143 10.71 -3.35 -6.20
CA GLY A 143 11.42 -4.64 -6.06
C GLY A 143 11.91 -4.97 -4.65
N ALA A 144 12.01 -3.98 -3.75
CA ALA A 144 12.23 -4.22 -2.32
C ALA A 144 10.98 -4.88 -1.69
N TRP A 145 11.05 -5.27 -0.42
CA TRP A 145 9.98 -5.98 0.28
C TRP A 145 9.29 -5.12 1.31
N LEU A 146 7.97 -5.28 1.43
CA LEU A 146 7.13 -4.62 2.42
C LEU A 146 6.43 -5.66 3.27
N TYR A 147 6.43 -5.45 4.58
CA TYR A 147 5.70 -6.22 5.57
C TYR A 147 4.79 -5.30 6.35
N SER A 148 3.50 -5.64 6.44
CA SER A 148 2.49 -4.81 7.08
C SER A 148 1.58 -5.66 7.94
N ASP A 149 1.39 -5.25 9.19
CA ASP A 149 0.40 -5.77 10.12
C ASP A 149 -0.25 -4.63 10.91
N ASP A 150 -0.78 -4.89 12.10
CA ASP A 150 -1.41 -3.87 12.92
C ASP A 150 -0.45 -2.91 13.61
N ASP A 151 0.79 -3.32 13.87
CA ASP A 151 1.78 -2.50 14.56
C ASP A 151 2.41 -1.48 13.62
N GLY A 152 2.66 -1.86 12.36
CA GLY A 152 3.33 -0.94 11.45
C GLY A 152 3.59 -1.46 10.06
N ILE A 153 4.60 -0.85 9.45
CA ILE A 153 5.14 -1.23 8.14
C ILE A 153 6.66 -1.33 8.28
N LEU A 154 7.21 -2.47 7.88
CA LEU A 154 8.65 -2.64 7.65
C LEU A 154 8.96 -2.70 6.17
N VAL A 155 10.13 -2.20 5.80
CA VAL A 155 10.69 -2.31 4.45
C VAL A 155 12.08 -2.92 4.53
N ALA A 156 12.35 -3.91 3.68
CA ALA A 156 13.64 -4.57 3.59
C ALA A 156 14.10 -4.67 2.13
N ALA A 157 15.41 -4.70 1.88
CA ALA A 157 15.95 -4.82 0.53
C ALA A 157 15.63 -6.19 -0.11
N GLU A 158 15.63 -7.25 0.71
CA GLU A 158 15.34 -8.62 0.32
C GLU A 158 14.21 -9.21 1.17
N ALA A 159 13.74 -10.40 0.79
CA ALA A 159 12.70 -11.10 1.55
C ALA A 159 13.26 -11.55 2.90
N LEU A 160 12.51 -11.30 3.98
CA LEU A 160 12.80 -11.76 5.33
C LEU A 160 12.12 -13.10 5.67
N VAL A 161 11.08 -13.47 4.91
CA VAL A 161 10.33 -14.74 5.00
C VAL A 161 10.10 -15.33 3.62
#